data_AF-D2V3W0-F1
#
_entry.id   AF-D2V3W0-F1
#
_cell.length_a   1.000
_cell.length_b   1.000
_cell.length_c   1.000
_cell.angle_alpha   90.00
_cell.angle_beta   90.00
_cell.angle_gamma   90.00
#
_symmetry.space_group_name_H-M   'P 1'
#
loop_
_entity.id
_entity.type
_entity.pdbx_description
1 polymer ?
#
loop_
_entity_poly.entity_id
_entity_poly.type
_entity_poly.pdbx_seq_one_letter_code
_entity_poly.pdbx_strand_id
1 'polypeptide(L)'
;MKATSSSTDLVISPSTNSTNILTTVSSSQDVATFIEMTPTSPTSIVKQSNYSTGIQKRDSLHKSVTGKSLPSSMKTPMTSSVTGFHSKTFKIYTCCGVLELNCLKLTSFAALGISIFAFLCLIIIISINFSIVNLLHTKLNHLDTSGTFDRDLMILACRVSVTNQYNRSLSLEYAKLYSEYSDRYYESLNNLVANVPPEILYWNQHGMSREDVKSRRAVKQELAMIELVKSGNYSSAISILDSSQYKELLTGYQDEVQSIFDYVESLKQENSDLDLATTTTSLIIICVSLVVVIPVLLVFVMLSIRKDNSKEKQLRLVRKYMIMDTINDVKLSEQFKEFCKQERSEDNFVLLEKINEYKKLCERSYDIQVFLYDTDILSSSASSSTSSTDDSSKKKNKKGFSEKDVVEIEKKKFEIAFEIFTDFLDVTGDRSVNISKHLADFVKQHLDFFAKGENESMPENLFETIECEMCVLMMDTHHRFKQFIETQLREKKMKIRSVHIVSIKK
;
A
#
# COMPACT_ATOMS: atom_id res chain seq x y z
N MET A 1 59.39 5.05 -79.74
CA MET A 1 58.27 5.97 -79.42
C MET A 1 57.15 5.70 -80.42
N LYS A 2 55.90 5.58 -79.94
CA LYS A 2 54.68 4.97 -80.55
C LYS A 2 54.44 3.53 -80.07
N ALA A 3 53.55 3.31 -79.10
CA ALA A 3 52.08 3.39 -79.13
C ALA A 3 51.47 2.03 -79.53
N THR A 4 51.23 1.21 -78.52
CA THR A 4 50.41 0.00 -78.59
C THR A 4 49.11 0.24 -77.84
N SER A 5 48.03 0.14 -78.60
CA SER A 5 46.63 0.14 -78.19
C SER A 5 46.30 -1.09 -77.34
N SER A 6 45.70 -0.88 -76.18
CA SER A 6 45.11 -1.93 -75.34
C SER A 6 43.63 -1.61 -75.17
N SER A 7 42.79 -2.40 -75.83
CA SER A 7 41.34 -2.46 -75.62
C SER A 7 41.05 -3.10 -74.26
N THR A 8 40.21 -2.47 -73.46
CA THR A 8 39.69 -3.04 -72.21
C THR A 8 38.18 -3.10 -72.30
N ASP A 9 37.65 -4.31 -72.44
CA ASP A 9 36.24 -4.64 -72.33
C ASP A 9 35.79 -4.46 -70.87
N LEU A 10 34.82 -3.58 -70.67
CA LEU A 10 34.23 -3.30 -69.36
C LEU A 10 32.87 -4.00 -69.28
N VAL A 11 32.89 -5.15 -68.60
CA VAL A 11 31.72 -5.95 -68.22
C VAL A 11 30.94 -5.18 -67.15
N ILE A 12 29.73 -4.72 -67.48
CA ILE A 12 28.79 -4.12 -66.53
C ILE A 12 27.78 -5.20 -66.12
N SER A 13 27.87 -5.65 -64.86
CA SER A 13 26.85 -6.47 -64.21
C SER A 13 25.75 -5.57 -63.63
N PRO A 14 24.46 -5.96 -63.71
CA PRO A 14 23.37 -5.16 -63.15
C PRO A 14 23.24 -5.40 -61.64
N SER A 15 23.51 -4.36 -60.85
CA SER A 15 23.18 -4.34 -59.41
C SER A 15 21.69 -4.05 -59.22
N THR A 16 20.96 -5.05 -58.76
CA THR A 16 19.60 -4.94 -58.22
C THR A 16 19.62 -4.15 -56.91
N ASN A 17 19.15 -2.90 -56.94
CA ASN A 17 18.86 -2.14 -55.73
C ASN A 17 17.45 -2.48 -55.24
N SER A 18 17.41 -3.25 -54.16
CA SER A 18 16.23 -3.55 -53.38
C SER A 18 15.80 -2.31 -52.60
N THR A 19 14.62 -1.80 -52.93
CA THR A 19 13.95 -0.71 -52.20
C THR A 19 13.51 -1.21 -50.83
N ASN A 20 14.24 -0.83 -49.78
CA ASN A 20 13.79 -1.02 -48.39
C ASN A 20 12.66 -0.03 -48.11
N ILE A 21 11.44 -0.54 -48.11
CA ILE A 21 10.24 0.17 -47.65
C ILE A 21 10.33 0.23 -46.11
N LEU A 22 10.66 1.40 -45.60
CA LEU A 22 10.57 1.72 -44.17
C LEU A 22 9.08 1.79 -43.81
N THR A 23 8.58 0.75 -43.17
CA THR A 23 7.21 0.68 -42.64
C THR A 23 7.15 1.53 -41.36
N THR A 24 6.55 2.70 -41.46
CA THR A 24 6.14 3.51 -40.30
C THR A 24 5.05 2.76 -39.53
N VAL A 25 5.44 2.21 -38.38
CA VAL A 25 4.50 1.64 -37.41
C VAL A 25 3.73 2.79 -36.76
N SER A 26 2.54 3.05 -37.28
CA SER A 26 1.50 3.85 -36.63
C SER A 26 0.90 3.05 -35.49
N SER A 27 1.26 3.37 -34.25
CA SER A 27 0.59 2.85 -33.06
C SER A 27 -0.71 3.62 -32.81
N SER A 28 -1.77 3.24 -33.53
CA SER A 28 -3.14 3.55 -33.15
C SER A 28 -3.59 2.52 -32.11
N GLN A 29 -3.75 2.94 -30.85
CA GLN A 29 -4.47 2.15 -29.86
C GLN A 29 -5.97 2.36 -30.06
N ASP A 30 -6.57 1.44 -30.80
CA ASP A 30 -8.02 1.23 -30.80
C ASP A 30 -8.46 0.66 -29.45
N VAL A 31 -9.40 1.36 -28.82
CA VAL A 31 -10.15 0.90 -27.66
C VAL A 31 -11.14 -0.17 -28.15
N ALA A 32 -10.72 -1.43 -28.06
CA ALA A 32 -11.59 -2.58 -28.24
C ALA A 32 -12.24 -2.96 -26.92
N THR A 33 -13.53 -2.65 -26.80
CA THR A 33 -14.44 -3.12 -25.76
C THR A 33 -14.57 -4.65 -25.84
N PHE A 34 -13.90 -5.36 -24.94
CA PHE A 34 -14.09 -6.80 -24.73
C PHE A 34 -15.37 -7.03 -23.91
N ILE A 35 -16.39 -7.58 -24.56
CA ILE A 35 -17.53 -8.23 -23.91
C ILE A 35 -17.16 -9.70 -23.74
N GLU A 36 -16.79 -10.09 -22.53
CA GLU A 36 -16.58 -11.49 -22.15
C GLU A 36 -17.91 -12.07 -21.67
N MET A 37 -18.47 -12.98 -22.48
CA MET A 37 -19.49 -13.92 -22.07
C MET A 37 -18.82 -15.10 -21.35
N THR A 38 -19.23 -15.40 -20.12
CA THR A 38 -19.28 -16.79 -19.64
C THR A 38 -20.47 -17.03 -18.71
N PRO A 39 -20.99 -18.27 -18.67
CA PRO A 39 -22.25 -18.63 -18.04
C PRO A 39 -22.07 -19.20 -16.63
N THR A 40 -23.10 -19.10 -15.76
CA THR A 40 -23.65 -20.22 -14.96
C THR A 40 -24.73 -19.76 -13.96
N SER A 41 -25.91 -20.37 -14.12
CA SER A 41 -26.95 -20.86 -13.20
C SER A 41 -27.10 -20.39 -11.72
N PRO A 42 -28.32 -20.53 -11.16
CA PRO A 42 -28.82 -19.73 -10.05
C PRO A 42 -28.72 -20.43 -8.70
N THR A 43 -28.40 -19.67 -7.65
CA THR A 43 -28.59 -20.13 -6.27
C THR A 43 -29.27 -19.04 -5.43
N SER A 44 -30.38 -19.46 -4.84
CA SER A 44 -31.33 -18.73 -3.99
C SER A 44 -30.69 -17.94 -2.83
N ILE A 45 -31.04 -16.65 -2.77
CA ILE A 45 -30.76 -15.78 -1.63
C ILE A 45 -31.78 -16.02 -0.53
N VAL A 46 -31.34 -16.65 0.55
CA VAL A 46 -32.03 -16.69 1.85
C VAL A 46 -31.78 -15.34 2.56
N LYS A 47 -32.86 -14.60 2.81
CA LYS A 47 -32.85 -13.39 3.65
C LYS A 47 -32.54 -13.76 5.10
N GLN A 48 -31.35 -13.42 5.59
CA GLN A 48 -31.07 -13.36 7.02
C GLN A 48 -31.29 -11.94 7.54
N SER A 49 -32.27 -11.81 8.43
CA SER A 49 -32.62 -10.60 9.16
C SER A 49 -31.58 -10.31 10.24
N ASN A 50 -30.88 -9.19 10.12
CA ASN A 50 -30.07 -8.63 11.20
C ASN A 50 -30.99 -7.97 12.25
N TYR A 51 -31.25 -8.69 13.36
CA TYR A 51 -31.79 -8.10 14.59
C TYR A 51 -30.64 -7.57 15.44
N SER A 52 -30.31 -6.29 15.29
CA SER A 52 -29.50 -5.55 16.25
C SER A 52 -30.35 -5.21 17.46
N THR A 53 -30.17 -5.95 18.57
CA THR A 53 -30.84 -5.64 19.84
C THR A 53 -30.04 -4.54 20.56
N GLY A 54 -30.55 -3.32 20.51
CA GLY A 54 -30.03 -2.20 21.29
C GLY A 54 -30.21 -2.46 22.79
N ILE A 55 -29.10 -2.41 23.54
CA ILE A 55 -29.08 -2.47 24.99
C ILE A 55 -29.63 -1.13 25.51
N GLN A 56 -30.90 -1.13 25.91
CA GLN A 56 -31.50 -0.02 26.64
C GLN A 56 -30.94 0.03 28.06
N LYS A 57 -30.28 1.15 28.35
CA LYS A 57 -29.89 1.60 29.69
C LYS A 57 -31.16 1.90 30.47
N ARG A 58 -31.48 1.06 31.46
CA ARG A 58 -32.66 1.21 32.32
C ARG A 58 -32.20 1.75 33.67
N ASP A 59 -32.55 3.00 33.94
CA ASP A 59 -32.49 3.59 35.26
C ASP A 59 -33.48 2.86 36.18
N SER A 60 -32.98 2.35 37.30
CA SER A 60 -33.84 1.92 38.41
C SER A 60 -33.29 2.45 39.72
N LEU A 61 -33.90 3.55 40.15
CA LEU A 61 -34.03 3.97 41.54
C LEU A 61 -34.63 2.80 42.34
N HIS A 62 -33.91 2.24 43.31
CA HIS A 62 -34.55 1.67 44.48
C HIS A 62 -33.66 1.69 45.73
N LYS A 63 -34.37 1.87 46.82
CA LYS A 63 -34.04 2.33 48.16
C LYS A 63 -33.67 1.16 49.10
N SER A 64 -32.84 1.46 50.11
CA SER A 64 -32.53 0.74 51.37
C SER A 64 -31.82 -0.62 51.22
N VAL A 65 -30.72 -0.92 51.92
CA VAL A 65 -30.65 -1.21 53.36
C VAL A 65 -29.16 -1.26 53.75
N THR A 66 -28.84 -0.63 54.87
CA THR A 66 -27.53 -0.61 55.52
C THR A 66 -27.12 -1.99 56.03
N GLY A 67 -26.10 -2.59 55.40
CA GLY A 67 -25.35 -3.74 55.92
C GLY A 67 -23.86 -3.43 55.83
N LYS A 68 -23.22 -3.24 56.99
CA LYS A 68 -21.76 -3.07 57.12
C LYS A 68 -21.07 -4.40 56.80
N SER A 69 -20.45 -4.52 55.63
CA SER A 69 -19.42 -5.52 55.37
C SER A 69 -18.06 -4.84 55.21
N LEU A 70 -17.07 -5.37 55.92
CA LEU A 70 -15.68 -4.90 55.90
C LEU A 70 -15.06 -5.12 54.51
N PRO A 71 -14.25 -4.18 53.99
CA PRO A 71 -13.48 -4.41 52.78
C PRO A 71 -12.16 -5.13 53.14
N SER A 72 -12.11 -6.45 52.96
CA SER A 72 -10.83 -7.16 52.77
C SER A 72 -10.46 -7.07 51.30
N SER A 73 -9.84 -5.96 50.90
CA SER A 73 -9.23 -5.85 49.57
C SER A 73 -7.74 -6.14 49.72
N MET A 74 -7.34 -7.30 49.22
CA MET A 74 -5.96 -7.73 49.07
C MET A 74 -5.22 -6.70 48.23
N LYS A 75 -4.36 -5.92 48.88
CA LYS A 75 -3.32 -5.16 48.21
C LYS A 75 -2.20 -6.13 47.86
N THR A 76 -2.14 -6.56 46.60
CA THR A 76 -0.93 -7.16 46.03
C THR A 76 0.15 -6.08 45.93
N PRO A 77 1.32 -6.22 46.59
CA PRO A 77 2.47 -5.37 46.36
C PRO A 77 3.31 -5.91 45.19
N MET A 78 4.28 -5.10 44.77
CA MET A 78 5.41 -5.40 43.86
C MET A 78 5.13 -5.34 42.35
N THR A 79 5.41 -4.19 41.73
CA THR A 79 6.71 -3.72 41.18
C THR A 79 7.02 -4.29 39.81
N SER A 80 6.72 -3.48 38.80
CA SER A 80 7.74 -3.10 37.83
C SER A 80 7.46 -1.68 37.37
N SER A 81 8.35 -0.77 37.77
CA SER A 81 8.43 0.60 37.29
C SER A 81 8.91 0.60 35.84
N VAL A 82 8.11 0.05 34.94
CA VAL A 82 8.24 0.36 33.52
C VAL A 82 7.72 1.77 33.39
N THR A 83 8.57 2.70 32.94
CA THR A 83 8.24 4.09 32.63
C THR A 83 7.02 4.10 31.70
N GLY A 84 5.83 4.16 32.30
CA GLY A 84 4.58 4.25 31.61
C GLY A 84 4.56 5.60 30.93
N PHE A 85 4.88 5.62 29.64
CA PHE A 85 4.45 6.69 28.77
C PHE A 85 2.93 6.75 28.92
N HIS A 86 2.44 7.65 29.78
CA HIS A 86 1.03 7.97 29.91
C HIS A 86 0.60 8.41 28.51
N SER A 87 0.03 7.48 27.75
CA SER A 87 -0.52 7.76 26.44
C SER A 87 -1.75 8.64 26.68
N LYS A 88 -1.54 9.95 26.74
CA LYS A 88 -2.63 10.93 26.76
C LYS A 88 -3.46 10.64 25.51
N THR A 89 -4.61 10.04 25.71
CA THR A 89 -5.59 9.81 24.65
C THR A 89 -6.17 11.16 24.28
N PHE A 90 -5.77 11.66 23.11
CA PHE A 90 -6.35 12.89 22.58
C PHE A 90 -7.75 12.57 22.06
N LYS A 91 -8.76 13.19 22.67
CA LYS A 91 -10.15 13.07 22.23
C LYS A 91 -10.48 14.28 21.36
N ILE A 92 -10.66 14.06 20.06
CA ILE A 92 -11.12 15.09 19.15
C ILE A 92 -12.63 14.91 18.97
N TYR A 93 -13.39 15.95 19.30
CA TYR A 93 -14.83 15.97 19.09
C TYR A 93 -15.09 16.40 17.65
N THR A 94 -15.50 15.45 16.81
CA THR A 94 -15.92 15.70 15.43
C THR A 94 -17.44 15.66 15.35
N CYS A 95 -18.02 16.21 14.28
CA CYS A 95 -19.45 16.13 14.00
C CYS A 95 -19.98 14.67 13.90
N CYS A 96 -19.11 13.68 13.71
CA CYS A 96 -19.44 12.25 13.69
C CYS A 96 -19.14 11.50 15.00
N GLY A 97 -18.83 12.22 16.10
CA GLY A 97 -18.56 11.64 17.41
C GLY A 97 -17.16 11.95 17.95
N VAL A 98 -16.83 11.31 19.08
CA VAL A 98 -15.55 11.50 19.79
C VAL A 98 -14.51 10.54 19.24
N LEU A 99 -13.53 11.04 18.51
CA LEU A 99 -12.42 10.24 18.01
C LEU A 99 -11.31 10.24 19.07
N GLU A 100 -11.04 9.06 19.64
CA GLU A 100 -9.88 8.84 20.51
C GLU A 100 -8.66 8.49 19.64
N LEU A 101 -7.79 9.50 19.48
CA LEU A 101 -6.52 9.39 18.79
C LEU A 101 -5.43 9.05 19.81
N ASN A 102 -4.82 7.88 19.64
CA ASN A 102 -3.55 7.56 20.27
C ASN A 102 -2.43 8.28 19.48
N CYS A 103 -1.30 8.59 20.11
CA CYS A 103 -0.14 9.22 19.46
C CYS A 103 0.28 8.49 18.17
N LEU A 104 0.16 7.16 18.14
CA LEU A 104 0.40 6.35 16.94
C LEU A 104 -0.62 6.63 15.81
N LYS A 105 -1.91 6.81 16.14
CA LYS A 105 -2.91 7.21 15.14
C LYS A 105 -2.67 8.63 14.64
N LEU A 106 -2.24 9.54 15.52
CA LEU A 106 -1.95 10.92 15.18
C LEU A 106 -0.74 11.02 14.23
N THR A 107 0.34 10.31 14.54
CA THR A 107 1.53 10.23 13.67
C THR A 107 1.22 9.59 12.33
N SER A 108 0.38 8.55 12.30
CA SER A 108 -0.13 7.96 11.05
C SER A 108 -0.95 8.97 10.23
N PHE A 109 -1.85 9.72 10.87
CA PHE A 109 -2.65 10.73 10.19
C PHE A 109 -1.78 11.87 9.65
N ALA A 110 -0.77 12.32 10.41
CA ALA A 110 0.19 13.31 9.97
C ALA A 110 1.03 12.81 8.78
N ALA A 111 1.53 11.58 8.84
CA ALA A 111 2.28 10.96 7.74
C ALA A 111 1.43 10.83 6.47
N LEU A 112 0.17 10.43 6.61
CA LEU A 112 -0.78 10.35 5.50
C LEU A 112 -1.10 11.74 4.93
N GLY A 113 -1.28 12.75 5.79
CA GLY A 113 -1.47 14.14 5.37
C GLY A 113 -0.27 14.70 4.59
N ILE A 114 0.95 14.47 5.09
CA ILE A 114 2.19 14.86 4.40
C ILE A 114 2.28 14.16 3.04
N SER A 115 1.95 12.86 2.98
CA SER A 115 1.98 12.09 1.73
C SER A 115 0.98 12.64 0.71
N ILE A 116 -0.27 12.91 1.12
CA ILE A 116 -1.28 13.51 0.25
C ILE A 116 -0.84 14.89 -0.26
N PHE A 117 -0.29 15.73 0.62
CA PHE A 117 0.22 17.04 0.24
C PHE A 117 1.36 16.93 -0.78
N ALA A 118 2.31 16.01 -0.57
CA ALA A 118 3.38 15.74 -1.52
C ALA A 118 2.83 15.30 -2.89
N PHE A 119 1.86 14.39 -2.93
CA PHE A 119 1.23 13.97 -4.19
C PHE A 119 0.49 15.11 -4.90
N LEU A 120 -0.17 16.00 -4.17
CA LEU A 120 -0.81 17.19 -4.75
C LEU A 120 0.23 18.13 -5.38
N CYS A 121 1.34 18.39 -4.68
CA CYS A 121 2.44 19.18 -5.24
C CYS A 121 3.02 18.56 -6.51
N LEU A 122 3.19 17.23 -6.54
CA LEU A 122 3.66 16.50 -7.74
C LEU A 122 2.71 16.68 -8.93
N ILE A 123 1.41 16.52 -8.71
CA ILE A 123 0.39 16.68 -9.76
C ILE A 123 0.41 18.11 -10.32
N ILE A 124 0.53 19.12 -9.47
CA ILE A 124 0.62 20.52 -9.89
C ILE A 124 1.86 20.75 -10.75
N ILE A 125 3.04 20.27 -10.31
CA ILE A 125 4.29 20.42 -11.06
C ILE A 125 4.21 19.74 -12.42
N ILE A 126 3.72 18.50 -12.47
CA ILE A 126 3.54 17.75 -13.74
C ILE A 126 2.58 18.49 -14.67
N SER A 127 1.48 19.03 -14.15
CA SER A 127 0.49 19.75 -14.96
C SER A 127 1.05 21.05 -15.54
N ILE A 128 1.82 21.81 -14.76
CA ILE A 128 2.49 23.03 -15.23
C ILE A 128 3.51 22.69 -16.32
N ASN A 129 4.35 21.68 -16.09
CA ASN A 129 5.34 21.24 -17.07
C ASN A 129 4.69 20.79 -18.37
N PHE A 130 3.64 19.98 -18.29
CA PHE A 130 2.88 19.54 -19.47
C PHE A 130 2.29 20.73 -20.25
N SER A 131 1.75 21.73 -19.55
CA SER A 131 1.21 22.94 -20.17
C SER A 131 2.27 23.73 -20.94
N ILE A 132 3.48 23.89 -20.37
CA ILE A 132 4.60 24.57 -21.01
C ILE A 132 5.06 23.83 -22.26
N VAL A 133 5.26 22.51 -22.17
CA VAL A 133 5.67 21.67 -23.30
C VAL A 133 4.62 21.70 -24.41
N ASN A 134 3.33 21.60 -24.07
CA ASN A 134 2.26 21.66 -25.06
C ASN A 134 2.17 23.03 -25.76
N LEU A 135 2.39 24.13 -25.01
CA LEU A 135 2.44 25.47 -25.58
C LEU A 135 3.63 25.64 -26.54
N LEU A 136 4.79 25.09 -26.21
CA LEU A 136 5.95 25.12 -27.10
C LEU A 136 5.73 24.24 -28.33
N HIS A 137 5.18 23.03 -28.16
CA HIS A 137 4.94 22.12 -29.27
C HIS A 137 3.93 22.70 -30.27
N THR A 138 2.87 23.36 -29.80
CA THR A 138 1.92 24.05 -30.67
C THR A 138 2.57 25.18 -31.46
N LYS A 139 3.46 25.98 -30.85
CA LYS A 139 4.25 26.99 -31.57
C LYS A 139 5.17 26.37 -32.62
N LEU A 140 5.84 25.27 -32.29
CA LEU A 140 6.77 24.57 -33.18
C LEU A 140 6.06 23.94 -34.38
N ASN A 141 4.85 23.42 -34.19
CA ASN A 141 4.04 22.80 -35.25
C ASN A 141 3.63 23.80 -36.35
N HIS A 142 3.62 25.11 -36.04
CA HIS A 142 3.39 26.16 -37.02
C HIS A 142 4.65 26.56 -37.80
N LEU A 143 5.84 26.10 -37.38
CA LEU A 143 7.14 26.37 -38.00
C LEU A 143 7.57 25.20 -38.89
N ASP A 144 6.71 24.83 -39.83
CA ASP A 144 7.01 23.76 -40.77
C ASP A 144 8.06 24.22 -41.82
N THR A 145 9.11 23.41 -41.97
CA THR A 145 10.21 23.63 -42.92
C THR A 145 9.95 22.95 -44.27
N SER A 146 8.75 22.39 -44.48
CA SER A 146 8.32 21.78 -45.75
C SER A 146 8.42 22.71 -46.97
N GLY A 147 8.45 24.03 -46.76
CA GLY A 147 8.59 25.01 -47.83
C GLY A 147 9.81 24.81 -48.74
N THR A 148 10.93 24.27 -48.24
CA THR A 148 12.10 23.94 -49.09
C THR A 148 11.77 22.86 -50.11
N PHE A 149 11.09 21.82 -49.64
CA PHE A 149 10.72 20.68 -50.46
C PHE A 149 9.74 21.10 -51.56
N ASP A 150 8.73 21.90 -51.21
CA ASP A 150 7.78 22.45 -52.19
C ASP A 150 8.50 23.35 -53.20
N ARG A 151 9.49 24.16 -52.77
CA ARG A 151 10.28 24.99 -53.66
C ARG A 151 11.09 24.17 -54.66
N ASP A 152 11.73 23.10 -54.22
CA ASP A 152 12.50 22.21 -55.10
C ASP A 152 11.59 21.53 -56.13
N LEU A 153 10.39 21.12 -55.71
CA LEU A 153 9.37 20.58 -56.61
C LEU A 153 8.85 21.62 -57.61
N MET A 154 8.69 22.89 -57.21
CA MET A 154 8.39 23.98 -58.14
C MET A 154 9.49 24.13 -59.20
N ILE A 155 10.76 24.22 -58.80
CA ILE A 155 11.88 24.37 -59.72
C ILE A 155 11.91 23.20 -60.72
N LEU A 156 11.73 21.97 -60.22
CA LEU A 156 11.70 20.77 -61.03
C LEU A 156 10.52 20.78 -62.00
N ALA A 157 9.30 21.06 -61.53
CA ALA A 157 8.10 21.14 -62.37
C ALA A 157 8.25 22.20 -63.46
N CYS A 158 8.81 23.36 -63.14
CA CYS A 158 9.10 24.41 -64.11
C CYS A 158 10.08 23.91 -65.19
N ARG A 159 11.23 23.35 -64.79
CA ARG A 159 12.24 22.81 -65.72
C ARG A 159 11.67 21.73 -66.65
N VAL A 160 10.91 20.79 -66.10
CA VAL A 160 10.31 19.70 -66.86
C VAL A 160 9.22 20.23 -67.81
N SER A 161 8.45 21.23 -67.40
CA SER A 161 7.44 21.85 -68.28
C SER A 161 8.06 22.54 -69.50
N VAL A 162 9.20 23.22 -69.32
CA VAL A 162 9.91 23.99 -70.35
C VAL A 162 10.65 23.07 -71.33
N THR A 163 11.29 22.01 -70.82
CA THR A 163 12.17 21.13 -71.63
C THR A 163 11.41 20.12 -72.49
N ASN A 164 10.15 19.79 -72.16
CA ASN A 164 9.32 18.82 -72.89
C ASN A 164 8.65 19.38 -74.16
N GLN A 165 9.39 20.09 -75.02
CA GLN A 165 8.85 20.76 -76.21
C GLN A 165 8.10 19.84 -77.20
N TYR A 166 8.42 18.54 -77.21
CA TYR A 166 7.81 17.56 -78.11
C TYR A 166 6.48 16.99 -77.60
N ASN A 167 6.15 17.19 -76.32
CA ASN A 167 4.93 16.67 -75.72
C ASN A 167 4.20 17.77 -74.95
N ARG A 168 3.35 18.51 -75.68
CA ARG A 168 2.55 19.61 -75.11
C ARG A 168 1.68 19.18 -73.93
N SER A 169 1.11 17.98 -73.98
CA SER A 169 0.25 17.47 -72.90
C SER A 169 1.03 17.35 -71.59
N LEU A 170 2.23 16.75 -71.66
CA LEU A 170 3.10 16.59 -70.50
C LEU A 170 3.59 17.94 -69.97
N SER A 171 3.98 18.86 -70.85
CA SER A 171 4.37 20.21 -70.44
C SER A 171 3.26 20.95 -69.69
N LEU A 172 2.00 20.83 -70.14
CA LEU A 172 0.86 21.45 -69.48
C LEU A 172 0.53 20.81 -68.13
N GLU A 173 0.72 19.49 -68.00
CA GLU A 173 0.57 18.78 -66.74
C GLU A 173 1.59 19.27 -65.70
N TYR A 174 2.88 19.37 -66.07
CA TYR A 174 3.90 19.92 -65.17
C TYR A 174 3.73 21.41 -64.90
N ALA A 175 3.19 22.18 -65.84
CA ALA A 175 2.80 23.57 -65.59
C ALA A 175 1.67 23.68 -64.55
N LYS A 176 0.74 22.71 -64.52
CA LYS A 176 -0.29 22.63 -63.48
C LYS A 176 0.31 22.24 -62.12
N LEU A 177 1.18 21.22 -62.09
CA LEU A 177 1.89 20.82 -60.88
C LEU A 177 2.72 21.97 -60.30
N TYR A 178 3.36 22.78 -61.15
CA TYR A 178 4.06 23.99 -60.72
C TYR A 178 3.14 24.95 -59.94
N SER A 179 1.92 25.19 -60.43
CA SER A 179 0.95 26.04 -59.73
C SER A 179 0.52 25.42 -58.39
N GLU A 180 0.26 24.12 -58.35
CA GLU A 180 -0.10 23.41 -57.11
C GLU A 180 1.01 23.49 -56.06
N TYR A 181 2.28 23.28 -56.45
CA TYR A 181 3.42 23.45 -55.54
C TYR A 181 3.68 24.91 -55.18
N SER A 182 3.42 25.85 -56.09
CA SER A 182 3.52 27.29 -55.81
C SER A 182 2.57 27.72 -54.71
N ASP A 183 1.32 27.25 -54.74
CA ASP A 183 0.32 27.60 -53.73
C ASP A 183 0.74 27.08 -52.34
N ARG A 184 1.18 25.81 -52.25
CA ARG A 184 1.70 25.21 -51.00
C ARG A 184 2.95 25.91 -50.50
N TYR A 185 3.90 26.20 -51.38
CA TYR A 185 5.11 26.92 -51.05
C TYR A 185 4.81 28.29 -50.44
N TYR A 186 3.90 29.07 -51.04
CA TYR A 186 3.55 30.38 -50.50
C TYR A 186 2.72 30.30 -49.23
N GLU A 187 1.88 29.28 -49.06
CA GLU A 187 1.19 29.02 -47.80
C GLU A 187 2.20 28.75 -46.67
N SER A 188 3.11 27.79 -46.86
CA SER A 188 4.17 27.46 -45.90
C SER A 188 5.09 28.65 -45.63
N LEU A 189 5.51 29.38 -46.66
CA LEU A 189 6.35 30.57 -46.51
C LEU A 189 5.63 31.70 -45.77
N ASN A 190 4.35 31.98 -46.07
CA ASN A 190 3.62 33.04 -45.38
C ASN A 190 3.36 32.66 -43.91
N ASN A 191 3.10 31.38 -43.62
CA ASN A 191 3.00 30.88 -42.25
C ASN A 191 4.33 31.05 -41.50
N LEU A 192 5.45 30.69 -42.12
CA LEU A 192 6.78 30.86 -41.56
C LEU A 192 7.07 32.34 -41.27
N VAL A 193 6.82 33.22 -42.25
CA VAL A 193 7.06 34.67 -42.14
C VAL A 193 6.16 35.34 -41.10
N ALA A 194 4.94 34.85 -40.88
CA ALA A 194 4.05 35.36 -39.86
C ALA A 194 4.49 35.01 -38.42
N ASN A 195 5.22 33.91 -38.25
CA ASN A 195 5.64 33.39 -36.96
C ASN A 195 7.10 33.70 -36.60
N VAL A 196 7.90 34.15 -37.57
CA VAL A 196 9.32 34.48 -37.40
C VAL A 196 9.48 35.97 -37.08
N PRO A 197 10.29 36.34 -36.07
CA PRO A 197 10.56 37.74 -35.75
C PRO A 197 11.09 38.51 -36.96
N PRO A 198 10.66 39.78 -37.16
CA PRO A 198 11.06 40.55 -38.33
C PRO A 198 12.58 40.76 -38.44
N GLU A 199 13.32 40.70 -37.33
CA GLU A 199 14.77 40.84 -37.27
C GLU A 199 15.53 39.67 -37.93
N ILE A 200 14.89 38.51 -38.07
CA ILE A 200 15.48 37.30 -38.67
C ILE A 200 15.27 37.25 -40.19
N LEU A 201 14.28 37.99 -40.69
CA LEU A 201 13.90 37.98 -42.10
C LEU A 201 14.98 38.66 -42.95
N TYR A 202 15.52 37.91 -43.93
CA TYR A 202 16.67 38.34 -44.74
C TYR A 202 16.51 39.75 -45.34
N TRP A 203 15.32 40.07 -45.86
CA TRP A 203 15.08 41.37 -46.50
C TRP A 203 15.08 42.53 -45.50
N ASN A 204 14.65 42.29 -44.26
CA ASN A 204 14.71 43.29 -43.20
C ASN A 204 16.16 43.50 -42.74
N GLN A 205 16.94 42.43 -42.62
CA GLN A 205 18.37 42.50 -42.27
C GLN A 205 19.18 43.30 -43.29
N HIS A 206 18.84 43.18 -44.57
CA HIS A 206 19.54 43.85 -45.67
C HIS A 206 18.88 45.17 -46.12
N GLY A 207 17.82 45.62 -45.44
CA GLY A 207 17.13 46.87 -45.77
C GLY A 207 16.52 46.91 -47.17
N MET A 208 16.07 45.76 -47.69
CA MET A 208 15.52 45.62 -49.03
C MET A 208 14.04 45.25 -49.01
N SER A 209 13.32 45.55 -50.10
CA SER A 209 11.92 45.14 -50.24
C SER A 209 11.82 43.65 -50.49
N ARG A 210 10.77 43.00 -49.96
CA ARG A 210 10.44 41.58 -50.23
C ARG A 210 10.33 41.28 -51.72
N GLU A 211 10.01 42.27 -52.55
CA GLU A 211 9.90 42.12 -54.01
C GLU A 211 11.26 42.05 -54.73
N ASP A 212 12.32 42.59 -54.11
CA ASP A 212 13.66 42.72 -54.68
C ASP A 212 14.56 41.51 -54.39
N VAL A 213 14.10 40.66 -53.47
CA VAL A 213 14.72 39.40 -53.05
C VAL A 213 14.88 38.46 -54.26
N LYS A 214 16.06 37.84 -54.39
CA LYS A 214 16.45 37.02 -55.56
C LYS A 214 15.50 35.85 -55.77
N SER A 215 15.12 35.14 -54.71
CA SER A 215 14.15 34.03 -54.79
C SER A 215 12.82 34.46 -55.40
N ARG A 216 12.29 35.63 -55.01
CA ARG A 216 11.02 36.12 -55.54
C ARG A 216 11.14 36.57 -56.99
N ARG A 217 12.28 37.15 -57.37
CA ARG A 217 12.59 37.46 -58.77
C ARG A 217 12.74 36.19 -59.62
N ALA A 218 13.29 35.11 -59.07
CA ALA A 218 13.35 33.80 -59.73
C ALA A 218 11.94 33.27 -60.03
N VAL A 219 11.04 33.30 -59.03
CA VAL A 219 9.64 32.86 -59.21
C VAL A 219 8.90 33.69 -60.26
N LYS A 220 9.17 35.00 -60.37
CA LYS A 220 8.62 35.85 -61.45
C LYS A 220 9.08 35.39 -62.84
N GLN A 221 10.34 34.99 -62.99
CA GLN A 221 10.86 34.44 -64.25
C GLN A 221 10.26 33.06 -64.55
N GLU A 222 10.07 32.21 -63.52
CA GLU A 222 9.42 30.92 -63.66
C GLU A 222 7.97 31.04 -64.12
N LEU A 223 7.19 31.96 -63.54
CA LEU A 223 5.83 32.26 -64.00
C LEU A 223 5.79 32.71 -65.46
N ALA A 224 6.76 33.54 -65.89
CA ALA A 224 6.88 33.95 -67.29
C ALA A 224 7.22 32.75 -68.20
N MET A 225 8.09 31.84 -67.77
CA MET A 225 8.38 30.59 -68.48
C MET A 225 7.14 29.70 -68.62
N ILE A 226 6.37 29.53 -67.53
CA ILE A 226 5.12 28.76 -67.55
C ILE A 226 4.10 29.36 -68.53
N GLU A 227 3.98 30.69 -68.60
CA GLU A 227 3.07 31.35 -69.53
C GLU A 227 3.51 31.18 -71.00
N LEU A 228 4.82 31.22 -71.26
CA LEU A 228 5.39 30.89 -72.57
C LEU A 228 5.14 29.43 -72.96
N VAL A 229 5.22 28.50 -72.00
CA VAL A 229 4.87 27.09 -72.23
C VAL A 229 3.38 26.93 -72.55
N LYS A 230 2.48 27.62 -71.84
CA LYS A 230 1.03 27.58 -72.09
C LYS A 230 0.67 28.11 -73.49
N SER A 231 1.36 29.16 -73.95
CA SER A 231 1.21 29.72 -75.30
C SER A 231 1.92 28.94 -76.40
N GLY A 232 2.72 27.91 -76.05
CA GLY A 232 3.44 27.06 -77.00
C GLY A 232 4.78 27.61 -77.49
N ASN A 233 5.27 28.70 -76.90
CA ASN A 233 6.56 29.31 -77.23
C ASN A 233 7.71 28.75 -76.38
N TYR A 234 8.05 27.48 -76.62
CA TYR A 234 9.10 26.76 -75.88
C TYR A 234 10.50 27.36 -76.09
N SER A 235 10.80 27.91 -77.28
CA SER A 235 12.12 28.49 -77.57
C SER A 235 12.42 29.73 -76.73
N SER A 236 11.41 30.57 -76.45
CA SER A 236 11.61 31.69 -75.53
C SER A 236 11.70 31.21 -74.09
N ALA A 237 10.88 30.23 -73.69
CA ALA A 237 10.93 29.67 -72.33
C ALA A 237 12.29 29.04 -72.01
N ILE A 238 12.87 28.27 -72.93
CA ILE A 238 14.19 27.65 -72.74
C ILE A 238 15.31 28.70 -72.69
N SER A 239 15.19 29.79 -73.46
CA SER A 239 16.17 30.89 -73.40
C SER A 239 16.21 31.60 -72.05
N ILE A 240 15.05 31.72 -71.37
CA ILE A 240 14.97 32.27 -70.01
C ILE A 240 15.56 31.26 -69.02
N LEU A 241 15.23 29.97 -69.17
CA LEU A 241 15.72 28.90 -68.31
C LEU A 241 17.26 28.79 -68.35
N ASP A 242 17.87 28.95 -69.53
CA ASP A 242 19.31 28.84 -69.71
C ASP A 242 20.07 30.13 -69.37
N SER A 243 19.36 31.25 -69.19
CA SER A 243 19.96 32.55 -68.92
C SER A 243 20.84 32.55 -67.66
N SER A 244 21.96 33.28 -67.71
CA SER A 244 22.83 33.48 -66.55
C SER A 244 22.10 34.17 -65.41
N GLN A 245 21.19 35.10 -65.75
CA GLN A 245 20.38 35.82 -64.78
C GLN A 245 19.48 34.89 -63.96
N TYR A 246 18.76 33.96 -64.59
CA TYR A 246 17.93 32.99 -63.85
C TYR A 246 18.76 32.11 -62.92
N LYS A 247 19.93 31.63 -63.41
CA LYS A 247 20.85 30.81 -62.63
C LYS A 247 21.38 31.54 -61.39
N GLU A 248 21.72 32.83 -61.51
CA GLU A 248 22.14 33.67 -60.38
C GLU A 248 20.99 33.94 -59.38
N LEU A 249 19.76 34.10 -59.86
CA LEU A 249 18.59 34.29 -58.98
C LEU A 249 18.27 33.02 -58.19
N LEU A 250 18.50 31.84 -58.79
CA LEU A 250 18.24 30.55 -58.16
C LEU A 250 19.13 30.29 -56.94
N THR A 251 20.41 30.70 -56.99
CA THR A 251 21.34 30.51 -55.87
C THR A 251 20.98 31.35 -54.65
N GLY A 252 20.33 32.50 -54.86
CA GLY A 252 19.93 33.38 -53.76
C GLY A 252 18.88 32.78 -52.83
N TYR A 253 18.09 31.79 -53.27
CA TYR A 253 17.07 31.17 -52.42
C TYR A 253 17.67 30.52 -51.16
N GLN A 254 18.79 29.81 -51.31
CA GLN A 254 19.43 29.15 -50.19
C GLN A 254 19.90 30.19 -49.15
N ASP A 255 20.59 31.23 -49.61
CA ASP A 255 21.10 32.31 -48.74
C ASP A 255 19.96 33.06 -48.02
N GLU A 256 18.84 33.28 -48.69
CA GLU A 256 17.72 34.09 -48.19
C GLU A 256 16.85 33.35 -47.16
N VAL A 257 16.72 32.04 -47.28
CA VAL A 257 15.88 31.23 -46.37
C VAL A 257 16.71 30.61 -45.25
N GLN A 258 18.03 30.50 -45.40
CA GLN A 258 18.92 29.91 -44.39
C GLN A 258 18.75 30.57 -43.02
N SER A 259 18.65 31.91 -42.93
CA SER A 259 18.46 32.58 -41.64
C SER A 259 17.20 32.18 -40.91
N ILE A 260 16.13 31.85 -41.65
CA ILE A 260 14.88 31.38 -41.08
C ILE A 260 14.99 29.92 -40.65
N PHE A 261 15.67 29.08 -41.44
CA PHE A 261 15.90 27.69 -41.05
C PHE A 261 16.81 27.56 -39.85
N ASP A 262 17.89 28.33 -39.77
CA ASP A 262 18.77 28.38 -38.61
C ASP A 262 17.98 28.79 -37.35
N TYR A 263 17.07 29.76 -37.48
CA TYR A 263 16.18 30.16 -36.38
C TYR A 263 15.22 29.03 -35.98
N VAL A 264 14.55 28.38 -36.93
CA VAL A 264 13.64 27.27 -36.63
C VAL A 264 14.39 26.07 -36.03
N GLU A 265 15.59 25.77 -36.53
CA GLU A 265 16.45 24.72 -35.99
C GLU A 265 16.91 25.05 -34.57
N SER A 266 17.31 26.30 -34.31
CA SER A 266 17.67 26.75 -32.96
C SER A 266 16.49 26.64 -31.97
N LEU A 267 15.27 26.98 -32.40
CA LEU A 267 14.06 26.80 -31.59
C LEU A 267 13.73 25.33 -31.36
N LYS A 268 13.91 24.47 -32.37
CA LYS A 268 13.73 23.01 -32.24
C LYS A 268 14.72 22.43 -31.23
N GLN A 269 15.98 22.87 -31.29
CA GLN A 269 17.02 22.45 -30.36
C GLN A 269 16.72 22.95 -28.94
N GLU A 270 16.39 24.23 -28.76
CA GLU A 270 16.01 24.79 -27.46
C GLU A 270 14.80 24.05 -26.86
N ASN A 271 13.80 23.73 -27.68
CA ASN A 271 12.64 22.95 -27.24
C ASN A 271 13.03 21.51 -26.82
N SER A 272 13.91 20.85 -27.56
CA SER A 272 14.41 19.51 -27.21
C SER A 272 15.20 19.53 -25.90
N ASP A 273 16.04 20.55 -25.69
CA ASP A 273 16.82 20.70 -24.47
C ASP A 273 15.93 21.00 -23.27
N LEU A 274 14.90 21.84 -23.45
CA LEU A 274 13.89 22.12 -22.42
C LEU A 274 13.05 20.89 -22.08
N ASP A 275 12.63 20.10 -23.08
CA ASP A 275 11.88 18.85 -22.87
C ASP A 275 12.71 17.82 -22.09
N LEU A 276 13.99 17.65 -22.47
CA LEU A 276 14.93 16.79 -21.77
C LEU A 276 15.15 17.25 -20.31
N ALA A 277 15.38 18.55 -20.10
CA ALA A 277 15.57 19.12 -18.77
C ALA A 277 14.32 18.95 -17.88
N THR A 278 13.14 19.18 -18.46
CA THR A 278 11.84 19.07 -17.77
C THR A 278 11.55 17.62 -17.39
N THR A 279 11.78 16.68 -18.31
CA THR A 279 11.60 15.24 -18.08
C THR A 279 12.58 14.72 -17.03
N THR A 280 13.85 15.14 -17.10
CA THR A 280 14.88 14.78 -16.12
C THR A 280 14.54 15.31 -14.72
N THR A 281 14.10 16.57 -14.63
CA THR A 281 13.68 17.18 -13.36
C THR A 281 12.49 16.45 -12.76
N SER A 282 11.49 16.11 -13.59
CA SER A 282 10.32 15.35 -13.16
C SER A 282 10.69 13.95 -12.64
N LEU A 283 11.63 13.26 -13.31
CA LEU A 283 12.14 11.97 -12.88
C LEU A 283 12.85 12.05 -11.52
N ILE A 284 13.72 13.05 -11.32
CA ILE A 284 14.42 13.27 -10.04
C ILE A 284 13.40 13.47 -8.91
N ILE A 285 12.40 14.32 -9.14
CA ILE A 285 11.35 14.60 -8.17
C ILE A 285 10.58 13.31 -7.81
N ILE A 286 10.22 12.48 -8.80
CA ILE A 286 9.55 11.20 -8.56
C ILE A 286 10.45 10.27 -7.74
N CYS A 287 11.73 10.13 -8.09
CA CYS A 287 12.67 9.29 -7.34
C CYS A 287 12.80 9.74 -5.88
N VAL A 288 12.97 11.04 -5.62
CA VAL A 288 13.04 11.58 -4.25
C VAL A 288 11.74 11.31 -3.49
N SER A 289 10.58 11.46 -4.13
CA SER A 289 9.29 11.17 -3.51
C SER A 289 9.15 9.70 -3.10
N LEU A 290 9.59 8.76 -3.94
CA LEU A 290 9.55 7.33 -3.64
C LEU A 290 10.48 6.95 -2.48
N VAL A 291 11.67 7.56 -2.43
CA VAL A 291 12.64 7.35 -1.34
C VAL A 291 12.08 7.80 0.01
N VAL A 292 11.19 8.80 0.05
CA VAL A 292 10.54 9.25 1.29
C VAL A 292 9.29 8.43 1.60
N VAL A 293 8.44 8.18 0.61
CA VAL A 293 7.12 7.54 0.81
C VAL A 293 7.26 6.06 1.20
N ILE A 294 8.15 5.31 0.55
CA ILE A 294 8.29 3.87 0.79
C ILE A 294 8.69 3.56 2.25
N PRO A 295 9.75 4.17 2.83
CA PRO A 295 10.11 3.93 4.23
C PRO A 295 9.00 4.31 5.21
N VAL A 296 8.28 5.40 4.96
CA VAL A 296 7.16 5.83 5.80
C VAL A 296 6.03 4.80 5.79
N LEU A 297 5.69 4.25 4.62
CA LEU A 297 4.71 3.17 4.50
C LEU A 297 5.18 1.88 5.19
N LEU A 298 6.45 1.50 5.07
CA LEU A 298 7.00 0.32 5.75
C LEU A 298 6.95 0.47 7.28
N VAL A 299 7.36 1.62 7.81
CA VAL A 299 7.26 1.92 9.25
C VAL A 299 5.81 1.84 9.70
N PHE A 300 4.88 2.37 8.91
CA PHE A 300 3.46 2.30 9.21
C PHE A 300 2.93 0.86 9.28
N VAL A 301 3.26 0.02 8.29
CA VAL A 301 2.87 -1.40 8.28
C VAL A 301 3.44 -2.14 9.50
N MET A 302 4.73 -1.92 9.81
CA MET A 302 5.37 -2.53 10.98
C MET A 302 4.71 -2.10 12.30
N LEU A 303 4.36 -0.81 12.43
CA LEU A 303 3.65 -0.30 13.61
C LEU A 303 2.22 -0.85 13.72
N SER A 304 1.53 -1.05 12.59
CA SER A 304 0.20 -1.67 12.57
C SER A 304 0.26 -3.11 13.06
N ILE A 305 1.18 -3.91 12.50
CA ILE A 305 1.37 -5.32 12.89
C ILE A 305 1.71 -5.44 14.38
N ARG A 306 2.63 -4.61 14.89
CA ARG A 306 3.00 -4.64 16.32
C ARG A 306 1.81 -4.33 17.23
N LYS A 307 0.97 -3.37 16.83
CA LYS A 307 -0.21 -2.98 17.60
C LYS A 307 -1.28 -4.09 17.61
N ASP A 308 -1.47 -4.75 16.47
CA ASP A 308 -2.44 -5.84 16.38
C ASP A 308 -2.00 -7.04 17.23
N ASN A 309 -0.71 -7.38 17.22
CA ASN A 309 -0.15 -8.40 18.11
C ASN A 309 -0.36 -8.06 19.60
N SER A 310 -0.22 -6.79 19.99
CA SER A 310 -0.45 -6.38 21.38
C SER A 310 -1.91 -6.52 21.80
N LYS A 311 -2.85 -6.16 20.92
CA LYS A 311 -4.28 -6.32 21.18
C LYS A 311 -4.68 -7.78 21.23
N GLU A 312 -4.11 -8.60 20.35
CA GLU A 312 -4.35 -10.03 20.35
C GLU A 312 -3.89 -10.66 21.66
N LYS A 313 -2.70 -10.30 22.18
CA LYS A 313 -2.24 -10.74 23.50
C LYS A 313 -3.20 -10.35 24.63
N GLN A 314 -3.67 -9.09 24.65
CA GLN A 314 -4.66 -8.64 25.63
C GLN A 314 -5.97 -9.42 25.51
N LEU A 315 -6.40 -9.69 24.30
CA LEU A 315 -7.64 -10.42 24.03
C LEU A 315 -7.52 -11.91 24.39
N ARG A 316 -6.35 -12.53 24.18
CA ARG A 316 -6.03 -13.88 24.68
C ARG A 316 -6.04 -13.93 26.22
N LEU A 317 -5.51 -12.90 26.90
CA LEU A 317 -5.57 -12.80 28.36
C LEU A 317 -7.01 -12.68 28.87
N VAL A 318 -7.82 -11.79 28.28
CA VAL A 318 -9.24 -11.64 28.65
C VAL A 318 -10.00 -12.97 28.47
N ARG A 319 -9.75 -13.66 27.35
CA ARG A 319 -10.30 -15.00 27.07
C ARG A 319 -9.91 -16.03 28.13
N LYS A 320 -8.62 -16.10 28.50
CA LYS A 320 -8.12 -16.95 29.59
C LYS A 320 -8.86 -16.67 30.90
N TYR A 321 -8.98 -15.40 31.30
CA TYR A 321 -9.71 -15.05 32.53
C TYR A 321 -11.17 -15.50 32.50
N MET A 322 -11.86 -15.35 31.37
CA MET A 322 -13.28 -15.77 31.25
C MET A 322 -13.49 -17.28 31.45
N ILE A 323 -12.57 -18.12 30.96
CA ILE A 323 -12.63 -19.57 31.17
C ILE A 323 -12.25 -19.90 32.61
N MET A 324 -11.17 -19.31 33.13
CA MET A 324 -10.72 -19.54 34.50
C MET A 324 -11.77 -19.14 35.54
N ASP A 325 -12.50 -18.05 35.32
CA ASP A 325 -13.64 -17.67 36.15
C ASP A 325 -14.74 -18.74 36.17
N THR A 326 -14.94 -19.44 35.05
CA THR A 326 -15.93 -20.53 34.94
C THR A 326 -15.45 -21.79 35.66
N ILE A 327 -14.16 -22.12 35.56
CA ILE A 327 -13.54 -23.27 36.25
C ILE A 327 -13.46 -23.02 37.77
N ASN A 328 -13.27 -21.78 38.20
CA ASN A 328 -13.18 -21.41 39.61
C ASN A 328 -14.54 -21.44 40.33
N ASP A 329 -15.66 -21.27 39.62
CA ASP A 329 -17.00 -21.45 40.19
C ASP A 329 -17.38 -22.93 40.17
N VAL A 330 -17.48 -23.55 41.35
CA VAL A 330 -17.80 -24.98 41.54
C VAL A 330 -19.04 -25.41 40.74
N LYS A 331 -20.11 -24.60 40.74
CA LYS A 331 -21.37 -24.96 40.07
C LYS A 331 -21.28 -24.88 38.55
N LEU A 332 -20.63 -23.83 38.05
CA LEU A 332 -20.44 -23.65 36.61
C LEU A 332 -19.40 -24.62 36.07
N SER A 333 -18.39 -24.94 36.86
CA SER A 333 -17.35 -25.91 36.54
C SER A 333 -17.94 -27.30 36.30
N GLU A 334 -18.81 -27.79 37.19
CA GLU A 334 -19.53 -29.07 37.00
C GLU A 334 -20.38 -29.08 35.71
N GLN A 335 -21.16 -28.02 35.49
CA GLN A 335 -21.98 -27.90 34.27
C GLN A 335 -21.12 -27.81 33.01
N PHE A 336 -19.98 -27.11 33.09
CA PHE A 336 -19.07 -26.97 31.97
C PHE A 336 -18.34 -28.29 31.68
N LYS A 337 -17.99 -29.06 32.70
CA LYS A 337 -17.43 -30.42 32.58
C LYS A 337 -18.39 -31.36 31.87
N GLU A 338 -19.66 -31.38 32.27
CA GLU A 338 -20.71 -32.15 31.60
C GLU A 338 -20.88 -31.74 30.13
N PHE A 339 -20.84 -30.42 29.86
CA PHE A 339 -20.90 -29.90 28.49
C PHE A 339 -19.67 -30.30 27.66
N CYS A 340 -18.46 -30.24 28.23
CA CYS A 340 -17.23 -30.67 27.58
C CYS A 340 -17.24 -32.17 27.26
N LYS A 341 -17.83 -32.98 28.14
CA LYS A 341 -18.04 -34.41 27.89
C LYS A 341 -18.97 -34.65 26.68
N GLN A 342 -20.02 -33.84 26.55
CA GLN A 342 -20.90 -33.88 25.39
C GLN A 342 -20.18 -33.48 24.09
N GLU A 343 -19.29 -32.48 24.15
CA GLU A 343 -18.50 -32.01 23.00
C GLU A 343 -17.21 -32.82 22.74
N ARG A 344 -16.96 -33.88 23.53
CA ARG A 344 -15.71 -34.68 23.48
C ARG A 344 -14.44 -33.86 23.67
N SER A 345 -14.51 -32.84 24.52
CA SER A 345 -13.38 -31.99 24.93
C SER A 345 -13.13 -32.09 26.45
N GLU A 346 -13.47 -33.23 27.05
CA GLU A 346 -13.33 -33.49 28.49
C GLU A 346 -11.85 -33.44 28.91
N ASP A 347 -10.95 -34.05 28.15
CA ASP A 347 -9.52 -34.11 28.50
C ASP A 347 -8.88 -32.72 28.59
N ASN A 348 -9.23 -31.82 27.65
CA ASN A 348 -8.82 -30.42 27.66
C ASN A 348 -9.28 -29.70 28.93
N PHE A 349 -10.51 -29.96 29.37
CA PHE A 349 -11.07 -29.39 30.60
C PHE A 349 -10.34 -29.94 31.84
N VAL A 350 -10.14 -31.26 31.91
CA VAL A 350 -9.49 -31.90 33.07
C VAL A 350 -8.04 -31.43 33.21
N LEU A 351 -7.33 -31.23 32.10
CA LEU A 351 -6.01 -30.60 32.14
C LEU A 351 -6.05 -29.21 32.78
N LEU A 352 -6.98 -28.33 32.36
CA LEU A 352 -7.12 -27.00 32.96
C LEU A 352 -7.49 -27.07 34.45
N GLU A 353 -8.33 -28.03 34.84
CA GLU A 353 -8.71 -28.29 36.23
C GLU A 353 -7.47 -28.65 37.08
N LYS A 354 -6.62 -29.56 36.58
CA LYS A 354 -5.35 -29.95 37.24
C LYS A 354 -4.33 -28.84 37.31
N ILE A 355 -4.19 -28.03 36.25
CA ILE A 355 -3.33 -26.84 36.26
C ILE A 355 -3.82 -25.83 37.32
N ASN A 356 -5.13 -25.63 37.44
CA ASN A 356 -5.70 -24.75 38.45
C ASN A 356 -5.45 -25.29 39.88
N GLU A 357 -5.50 -26.61 40.08
CA GLU A 357 -5.14 -27.26 41.35
C GLU A 357 -3.66 -27.02 41.70
N TYR A 358 -2.75 -27.19 40.74
CA TYR A 358 -1.33 -26.88 40.91
C TYR A 358 -1.10 -25.42 41.34
N LYS A 359 -1.80 -24.47 40.71
CA LYS A 359 -1.71 -23.04 41.08
C LYS A 359 -2.20 -22.75 42.49
N LYS A 360 -3.30 -23.36 42.92
CA LYS A 360 -3.78 -23.23 44.31
C LYS A 360 -2.76 -23.76 45.32
N LEU A 361 -2.00 -24.80 44.97
CA LEU A 361 -0.89 -25.26 45.80
C LEU A 361 0.30 -24.29 45.78
N CYS A 362 0.59 -23.64 44.66
CA CYS A 362 1.59 -22.57 44.58
C CYS A 362 1.23 -21.39 45.49
N GLU A 363 0.00 -20.87 45.37
CA GLU A 363 -0.50 -19.79 46.23
C GLU A 363 -0.43 -20.17 47.71
N ARG A 364 -0.82 -21.41 48.05
CA ARG A 364 -0.72 -21.91 49.43
C ARG A 364 0.72 -22.06 49.89
N SER A 365 1.65 -22.51 49.05
CA SER A 365 3.08 -22.59 49.37
C SER A 365 3.62 -21.19 49.67
N TYR A 366 3.29 -20.22 48.83
CA TYR A 366 3.66 -18.82 48.99
C TYR A 366 3.10 -18.23 50.30
N ASP A 367 1.82 -18.42 50.59
CA ASP A 367 1.19 -17.95 51.84
C ASP A 367 1.88 -18.53 53.09
N ILE A 368 2.29 -19.80 53.04
CA ILE A 368 3.02 -20.43 54.16
C ILE A 368 4.43 -19.85 54.29
N GLN A 369 5.15 -19.67 53.18
CA GLN A 369 6.49 -19.09 53.20
C GLN A 369 6.45 -17.66 53.75
N VAL A 370 5.53 -16.83 53.27
CA VAL A 370 5.32 -15.47 53.79
C VAL A 370 5.04 -15.51 55.30
N PHE A 371 4.17 -16.42 55.75
CA PHE A 371 3.88 -16.58 57.17
C PHE A 371 5.12 -16.95 58.01
N LEU A 372 5.96 -17.87 57.52
CA LEU A 372 7.19 -18.29 58.21
C LEU A 372 8.20 -17.14 58.29
N TYR A 373 8.47 -16.46 57.17
CA TYR A 373 9.43 -15.35 57.11
C TYR A 373 8.99 -14.15 57.97
N ASP A 374 7.71 -13.76 57.92
CA ASP A 374 7.20 -12.65 58.73
C ASP A 374 7.23 -12.97 60.24
N THR A 375 7.01 -14.23 60.61
CA THR A 375 7.01 -14.66 62.02
C THR A 375 8.42 -14.74 62.60
N ASP A 376 9.42 -15.13 61.81
CA ASP A 376 10.82 -15.18 62.24
C ASP A 376 11.40 -13.78 62.50
N ILE A 377 10.99 -12.76 61.73
CA ILE A 377 11.42 -11.37 61.92
C ILE A 377 10.80 -10.75 63.18
N LEU A 378 9.54 -11.08 63.49
CA LEU A 378 8.83 -10.57 64.67
C LEU A 378 9.26 -11.27 65.98
N SER A 379 9.66 -12.54 65.90
CA SER A 379 10.12 -13.29 67.08
C SER A 379 11.57 -12.96 67.46
N SER A 380 12.40 -12.54 66.51
CA SER A 380 13.80 -12.15 66.74
C SER A 380 13.99 -10.71 67.21
N SER A 381 12.94 -9.87 67.20
CA SER A 381 12.98 -8.47 67.63
C SER A 381 12.29 -8.18 68.98
N ALA A 382 11.71 -9.19 69.64
CA ALA A 382 10.97 -9.06 70.90
C ALA A 382 11.79 -9.41 72.17
N SER A 383 13.12 -9.45 72.09
CA SER A 383 14.00 -9.58 73.26
C SER A 383 14.45 -8.23 73.82
N SER A 384 13.52 -7.30 74.07
CA SER A 384 13.75 -6.22 75.04
C SER A 384 12.46 -5.65 75.62
N SER A 385 12.42 -5.63 76.96
CA SER A 385 11.57 -4.84 77.88
C SER A 385 10.11 -5.31 78.19
N THR A 386 10.03 -6.01 79.33
CA THR A 386 9.20 -5.73 80.53
C THR A 386 7.66 -5.68 80.47
N SER A 387 7.08 -6.67 81.16
CA SER A 387 5.95 -6.61 82.14
C SER A 387 4.77 -5.66 81.89
N SER A 388 3.55 -6.20 81.76
CA SER A 388 2.59 -6.35 82.89
C SER A 388 1.14 -6.56 82.39
N THR A 389 0.54 -7.64 82.89
CA THR A 389 -0.88 -7.86 83.27
C THR A 389 -2.05 -7.55 82.33
N ASP A 390 -2.82 -8.63 82.11
CA ASP A 390 -4.29 -8.76 82.03
C ASP A 390 -5.09 -7.92 81.01
N ASP A 391 -5.64 -8.59 79.99
CA ASP A 391 -7.06 -8.98 80.06
C ASP A 391 -7.44 -10.02 78.98
N SER A 392 -8.37 -10.87 79.40
CA SER A 392 -8.94 -12.05 78.79
C SER A 392 -9.72 -11.78 77.48
N SER A 393 -9.24 -12.33 76.35
CA SER A 393 -10.15 -12.66 75.24
C SER A 393 -9.63 -13.86 74.45
N LYS A 394 -10.53 -14.84 74.24
CA LYS A 394 -10.30 -16.16 73.63
C LYS A 394 -9.60 -16.05 72.27
N LYS A 395 -8.28 -16.15 72.26
CA LYS A 395 -7.44 -16.25 71.07
C LYS A 395 -7.63 -17.66 70.49
N LYS A 396 -8.39 -17.77 69.40
CA LYS A 396 -8.50 -18.97 68.57
C LYS A 396 -7.07 -19.38 68.18
N ASN A 397 -6.61 -20.55 68.64
CA ASN A 397 -5.32 -21.12 68.28
C ASN A 397 -5.20 -21.18 66.74
N LYS A 398 -4.53 -20.18 66.14
CA LYS A 398 -4.04 -20.28 64.76
C LYS A 398 -3.01 -21.41 64.79
N LYS A 399 -3.36 -22.53 64.18
CA LYS A 399 -2.42 -23.63 63.91
C LYS A 399 -1.25 -23.00 63.14
N GLY A 400 -0.09 -22.89 63.78
CA GLY A 400 1.11 -22.35 63.14
C GLY A 400 1.51 -23.27 62.00
N PHE A 401 1.86 -22.69 60.86
CA PHE A 401 2.48 -23.46 59.79
C PHE A 401 3.91 -23.83 60.19
N SER A 402 4.34 -25.03 59.79
CA SER A 402 5.70 -25.52 60.01
C SER A 402 6.43 -25.65 58.68
N GLU A 403 7.77 -25.61 58.68
CA GLU A 403 8.61 -25.94 57.53
C GLU A 403 8.25 -27.31 56.91
N LYS A 404 7.81 -28.27 57.74
CA LYS A 404 7.28 -29.56 57.27
C LYS A 404 6.09 -29.42 56.33
N ASP A 405 5.23 -28.41 56.55
CA ASP A 405 4.06 -28.15 55.70
C ASP A 405 4.48 -27.63 54.31
N VAL A 406 5.58 -26.86 54.23
CA VAL A 406 6.13 -26.38 52.95
C VAL A 406 6.64 -27.56 52.12
N VAL A 407 7.43 -28.44 52.73
CA VAL A 407 7.97 -29.64 52.07
C VAL A 407 6.84 -30.56 51.61
N GLU A 408 5.78 -30.72 52.40
CA GLU A 408 4.60 -31.51 52.01
C GLU A 408 3.87 -30.88 50.81
N ILE A 409 3.75 -29.55 50.75
CA ILE A 409 3.13 -28.86 49.61
C ILE A 409 3.99 -28.96 48.36
N GLU A 410 5.30 -28.76 48.45
CA GLU A 410 6.19 -28.91 47.28
C GLU A 410 6.17 -30.35 46.74
N LYS A 411 6.09 -31.35 47.63
CA LYS A 411 5.89 -32.74 47.21
C LYS A 411 4.57 -32.94 46.47
N LYS A 412 3.47 -32.34 46.95
CA LYS A 412 2.16 -32.39 46.25
C LYS A 412 2.17 -31.64 44.92
N LYS A 413 2.87 -30.50 44.85
CA LYS A 413 3.08 -29.76 43.59
C LYS A 413 3.79 -30.64 42.57
N PHE A 414 4.86 -31.33 42.99
CA PHE A 414 5.58 -32.27 42.13
C PHE A 414 4.68 -33.43 41.67
N GLU A 415 3.90 -34.03 42.57
CA GLU A 415 2.98 -35.12 42.25
C GLU A 415 1.94 -34.71 41.19
N ILE A 416 1.27 -33.56 41.36
CA ILE A 416 0.32 -33.05 40.38
C ILE A 416 1.01 -32.66 39.07
N ALA A 417 2.20 -32.03 39.14
CA ALA A 417 2.94 -31.66 37.94
C ALA A 417 3.38 -32.90 37.15
N PHE A 418 3.75 -33.98 37.84
CA PHE A 418 4.08 -35.26 37.25
C PHE A 418 2.84 -35.92 36.62
N GLU A 419 1.70 -35.94 37.31
CA GLU A 419 0.41 -36.42 36.77
C GLU A 419 0.02 -35.64 35.51
N ILE A 420 0.12 -34.31 35.53
CA ILE A 420 -0.15 -33.47 34.36
C ILE A 420 0.75 -33.88 33.19
N PHE A 421 2.04 -34.08 33.45
CA PHE A 421 2.99 -34.47 32.42
C PHE A 421 2.67 -35.85 31.84
N THR A 422 2.52 -36.88 32.68
CA THR A 422 2.33 -38.27 32.23
C THR A 422 1.00 -38.48 31.54
N ASP A 423 -0.08 -37.89 32.05
CA ASP A 423 -1.42 -38.17 31.56
C ASP A 423 -1.79 -37.34 30.33
N PHE A 424 -1.31 -36.10 30.26
CA PHE A 424 -1.78 -35.11 29.29
C PHE A 424 -0.70 -34.58 28.34
N LEU A 425 0.54 -34.40 28.80
CA LEU A 425 1.61 -33.80 27.98
C LEU A 425 2.45 -34.85 27.24
N ASP A 426 2.55 -36.05 27.79
CA ASP A 426 3.24 -37.16 27.15
C ASP A 426 2.41 -37.69 25.97
N VAL A 427 3.10 -37.98 24.86
CA VAL A 427 2.49 -38.49 23.63
C VAL A 427 1.93 -39.90 23.84
N THR A 428 2.46 -40.62 24.83
CA THR A 428 1.97 -41.95 25.24
C THR A 428 0.92 -41.90 26.35
N GLY A 429 0.52 -40.71 26.83
CA GLY A 429 -0.46 -40.55 27.90
C GLY A 429 -1.88 -40.92 27.46
N ASP A 430 -2.66 -41.49 28.38
CA ASP A 430 -4.05 -41.93 28.11
C ASP A 430 -4.98 -40.78 27.71
N ARG A 431 -4.66 -39.55 28.16
CA ARG A 431 -5.43 -38.31 27.91
C ARG A 431 -4.56 -37.26 27.22
N SER A 432 -3.66 -37.70 26.34
CA SER A 432 -2.72 -36.81 25.65
C SER A 432 -3.48 -35.71 24.90
N VAL A 433 -3.14 -34.45 25.18
CA VAL A 433 -3.71 -33.30 24.49
C VAL A 433 -2.74 -32.75 23.44
N ASN A 434 -3.27 -32.11 22.40
CA ASN A 434 -2.44 -31.55 21.33
C ASN A 434 -1.74 -30.26 21.79
N ILE A 435 -0.52 -30.38 22.31
CA ILE A 435 0.33 -29.26 22.77
C ILE A 435 1.68 -29.30 22.03
N SER A 436 2.31 -28.14 21.91
CA SER A 436 3.68 -28.02 21.39
C SER A 436 4.67 -28.88 22.18
N LYS A 437 5.41 -29.75 21.49
CA LYS A 437 6.43 -30.63 22.09
C LYS A 437 7.45 -29.87 22.95
N HIS A 438 7.84 -28.66 22.54
CA HIS A 438 8.79 -27.83 23.29
C HIS A 438 8.26 -27.48 24.69
N LEU A 439 6.96 -27.26 24.85
CA LEU A 439 6.35 -26.96 26.15
C LEU A 439 6.33 -28.20 27.05
N ALA A 440 6.03 -29.38 26.50
CA ALA A 440 6.11 -30.64 27.22
C ALA A 440 7.54 -30.96 27.67
N ASP A 441 8.52 -30.79 26.78
CA ASP A 441 9.94 -30.98 27.08
C ASP A 441 10.43 -30.00 28.17
N PHE A 442 9.97 -28.74 28.14
CA PHE A 442 10.26 -27.74 29.18
C PHE A 442 9.73 -28.17 30.56
N VAL A 443 8.48 -28.65 30.63
CA VAL A 443 7.91 -29.17 31.88
C VAL A 443 8.70 -30.39 32.38
N LYS A 444 9.01 -31.33 31.47
CA LYS A 444 9.79 -32.53 31.77
C LYS A 444 11.15 -32.18 32.38
N GLN A 445 11.86 -31.23 31.78
CA GLN A 445 13.16 -30.79 32.26
C GLN A 445 13.10 -30.27 33.71
N HIS A 446 12.07 -29.46 34.04
CA HIS A 446 11.88 -28.97 35.40
C HIS A 446 11.53 -30.09 36.40
N LEU A 447 10.74 -31.07 35.97
CA LEU A 447 10.46 -32.26 36.78
C LEU A 447 11.72 -33.09 37.03
N ASP A 448 12.55 -33.29 36.01
CA ASP A 448 13.82 -34.03 36.12
C ASP A 448 14.79 -33.33 37.09
N PHE A 449 14.89 -31.99 37.04
CA PHE A 449 15.72 -31.23 37.98
C PHE A 449 15.23 -31.33 39.43
N PHE A 450 13.93 -31.26 39.64
CA PHE A 450 13.35 -31.44 40.97
C PHE A 450 13.58 -32.87 41.49
N ALA A 451 13.39 -33.88 40.64
CA ALA A 451 13.61 -35.30 40.99
C ALA A 451 15.07 -35.61 41.34
N LYS A 452 16.04 -34.92 40.72
CA LYS A 452 17.47 -35.02 41.06
C LYS A 452 17.85 -34.25 42.34
N GLY A 453 16.94 -33.45 42.89
CA GLY A 453 17.23 -32.55 44.01
C GLY A 453 18.08 -31.34 43.62
N GLU A 454 18.17 -31.01 42.32
CA GLU A 454 18.90 -29.82 41.84
C GLU A 454 18.10 -28.53 42.10
N ASN A 455 16.76 -28.63 42.18
CA ASN A 455 15.87 -27.52 42.54
C ASN A 455 15.07 -27.88 43.81
N GLU A 456 15.09 -27.00 44.82
CA GLU A 456 14.33 -27.18 46.06
C GLU A 456 12.84 -26.85 45.93
N SER A 457 12.46 -26.06 44.92
CA SER A 457 11.07 -25.62 44.72
C SER A 457 10.62 -25.67 43.27
N MET A 458 9.33 -25.95 43.07
CA MET A 458 8.73 -26.00 41.74
C MET A 458 8.27 -24.59 41.30
N PRO A 459 8.58 -24.16 40.05
CA PRO A 459 8.23 -22.82 39.59
C PRO A 459 6.72 -22.61 39.45
N GLU A 460 6.22 -21.46 39.89
CA GLU A 460 4.78 -21.12 39.85
C GLU A 460 4.25 -21.01 38.41
N ASN A 461 5.12 -20.58 37.50
CA ASN A 461 4.80 -20.27 36.11
C ASN A 461 4.91 -21.48 35.19
N LEU A 462 5.18 -22.68 35.74
CA LEU A 462 5.52 -23.89 34.98
C LEU A 462 4.50 -24.20 33.87
N PHE A 463 3.21 -24.05 34.20
CA PHE A 463 2.10 -24.37 33.30
C PHE A 463 1.44 -23.13 32.68
N GLU A 464 1.95 -21.91 32.88
CA GLU A 464 1.26 -20.70 32.45
C GLU A 464 1.06 -20.62 30.93
N THR A 465 2.08 -21.02 30.17
CA THR A 465 2.02 -21.02 28.70
C THR A 465 1.04 -22.09 28.18
N ILE A 466 1.11 -23.29 28.76
CA ILE A 466 0.21 -24.42 28.43
C ILE A 466 -1.24 -24.07 28.73
N GLU A 467 -1.50 -23.51 29.91
CA GLU A 467 -2.82 -23.03 30.32
C GLU A 467 -3.36 -22.00 29.33
N CYS A 468 -2.52 -21.04 28.89
CA CYS A 468 -2.93 -20.02 27.94
C CYS A 468 -3.31 -20.64 26.58
N GLU A 469 -2.51 -21.56 26.05
CA GLU A 469 -2.82 -22.28 24.81
C GLU A 469 -4.09 -23.11 24.94
N MET A 470 -4.26 -23.81 26.06
CA MET A 470 -5.43 -24.64 26.30
C MET A 470 -6.70 -23.80 26.50
N CYS A 471 -6.63 -22.67 27.20
CA CYS A 471 -7.73 -21.71 27.26
C CYS A 471 -8.11 -21.19 25.87
N VAL A 472 -7.14 -20.86 25.02
CA VAL A 472 -7.41 -20.42 23.65
C VAL A 472 -8.10 -21.53 22.84
N LEU A 473 -7.63 -22.76 22.96
CA LEU A 473 -8.24 -23.93 22.30
C LEU A 473 -9.69 -24.16 22.77
N MET A 474 -9.95 -24.02 24.07
CA MET A 474 -11.27 -24.23 24.66
C MET A 474 -12.25 -23.07 24.48
N MET A 475 -11.83 -21.96 23.86
CA MET A 475 -12.70 -20.79 23.71
C MET A 475 -13.99 -21.06 22.94
N ASP A 476 -13.91 -21.85 21.86
CA ASP A 476 -15.09 -22.14 21.03
C ASP A 476 -16.11 -23.00 21.78
N THR A 477 -15.63 -23.97 22.57
CA THR A 477 -16.46 -24.78 23.46
C THR A 477 -17.03 -23.95 24.60
N HIS A 478 -16.24 -23.05 25.20
CA HIS A 478 -16.72 -22.14 26.24
C HIS A 478 -17.80 -21.17 25.73
N HIS A 479 -17.64 -20.65 24.52
CA HIS A 479 -18.64 -19.79 23.89
C HIS A 479 -19.96 -20.54 23.65
N ARG A 480 -19.89 -21.77 23.13
CA ARG A 480 -21.06 -22.64 22.95
C ARG A 480 -21.72 -22.99 24.29
N PHE A 481 -20.94 -23.25 25.33
CA PHE A 481 -21.44 -23.45 26.68
C PHE A 481 -22.21 -22.23 27.19
N LYS A 482 -21.70 -21.01 27.00
CA LYS A 482 -22.43 -19.79 27.39
C LYS A 482 -23.77 -19.66 26.67
N GLN A 483 -23.82 -19.95 25.36
CA GLN A 483 -25.07 -19.95 24.60
C GLN A 483 -26.07 -21.01 25.11
N PHE A 484 -25.56 -22.20 25.45
CA PHE A 484 -26.35 -23.27 26.05
C PHE A 484 -26.96 -22.84 27.39
N ILE A 485 -26.17 -22.26 28.29
CA ILE A 485 -26.64 -21.75 29.58
C ILE A 485 -27.67 -20.62 29.41
N GLU A 486 -27.44 -19.70 28.47
CA GLU A 486 -28.39 -18.62 28.19
C GLU A 486 -29.74 -19.17 27.71
N THR A 487 -29.71 -20.20 26.85
CA THR A 487 -30.91 -20.87 26.33
C THR A 487 -31.67 -21.56 27.46
N GLN A 488 -30.98 -22.32 28.32
CA GLN A 488 -31.56 -22.93 29.51
C GLN A 488 -32.21 -21.90 30.45
N LEU A 489 -31.54 -20.76 30.68
CA LEU A 489 -32.10 -19.68 31.49
C LEU A 489 -33.34 -19.05 30.86
N ARG A 490 -33.37 -18.90 29.53
CA ARG A 490 -34.50 -18.35 28.78
C ARG A 490 -35.71 -19.29 28.85
N GLU A 491 -35.50 -20.59 28.67
CA GLU A 491 -36.55 -21.60 28.81
C GLU A 491 -37.13 -21.65 30.22
N LYS A 492 -36.28 -21.61 31.26
CA LYS A 492 -36.73 -21.55 32.66
C LYS A 492 -37.59 -20.30 32.91
N LYS A 493 -37.18 -19.14 32.38
CA LYS A 493 -37.97 -17.89 32.48
C LYS A 493 -39.32 -17.99 31.77
N MET A 494 -39.38 -18.63 30.59
CA MET A 494 -40.64 -18.84 29.87
C MET A 494 -41.58 -19.77 30.64
N LYS A 495 -41.06 -20.89 31.20
CA LYS A 495 -41.84 -21.83 32.02
C LYS A 495 -42.41 -21.15 33.28
N ILE A 496 -41.65 -20.28 33.93
CA ILE A 496 -42.13 -19.51 35.08
C ILE A 496 -43.25 -18.54 34.67
N ARG A 497 -43.09 -17.84 33.54
CA ARG A 497 -44.12 -16.93 33.00
C ARG A 497 -45.41 -17.67 32.64
N SER A 498 -45.32 -18.84 32.01
CA SER A 498 -46.52 -19.63 31.66
C SER A 498 -47.26 -20.11 32.90
N VAL A 499 -46.56 -20.56 33.95
CA VAL A 499 -47.17 -20.94 35.22
C VAL A 499 -47.85 -19.74 35.88
N HIS A 500 -47.22 -18.57 35.86
CA HIS A 500 -47.81 -17.36 36.45
C HIS A 500 -49.08 -16.90 35.72
N ILE A 501 -49.10 -16.97 34.38
CA ILE A 501 -50.30 -16.64 33.58
C ILE A 501 -51.45 -17.61 33.89
N VAL A 502 -51.18 -18.90 34.07
CA VAL A 502 -52.21 -19.88 34.45
C VAL A 502 -52.74 -19.61 35.85
N SER A 503 -51.89 -19.18 36.78
CA SER A 503 -52.30 -18.85 38.16
C SER A 503 -53.13 -17.58 38.27
N ILE A 504 -53.00 -16.61 37.36
CA ILE A 504 -53.79 -15.38 37.36
C ILE A 504 -55.18 -15.59 36.71
N LYS A 505 -55.32 -16.62 35.87
CA LYS A 505 -56.60 -16.97 35.22
C LYS A 505 -57.51 -17.85 36.08
N LYS A 506 -57.03 -18.34 37.22
CA LYS A 506 -57.82 -19.01 38.25
C LYS A 506 -58.08 -18.03 39.37
#